data_AF-A0A1C4RNZ2-F1
#
_entry.id   AF-A0A1C4RNZ2-F1
#
_cell.length_a   1.000
_cell.length_b   1.000
_cell.length_c   1.000
_cell.angle_alpha   90.00
_cell.angle_beta   90.00
_cell.angle_gamma   90.00
#
_symmetry.space_group_name_H-M   'P 1'
#
loop_
_entity.id
_entity.type
_entity.pdbx_description
1 polymer ?
#
loop_
_entity_poly.entity_id
_entity_poly.type
_entity_poly.pdbx_seq_one_letter_code
_entity_poly.pdbx_strand_id
1 'polypeptide(L)'
;MLYDRAALVRCRLHVLAGPTSGFGDYEQENDAFNNALYAYNQGLETALEQRFGTSLDISRAADFAVRPLLMLLRSTARSYLSVRTPWSDYLEAGLLVKRLEQAGPVGERVFAASHRIEEAVTISREAHMEILDALAQHVLGDQAEAVFTSGDLLADGFDDTRRPEASDYPDE
;
A
#
# COMPACT_ATOMS: atom_id res chain seq x y z
N MET A 1 3.76 -19.11 -0.92
CA MET A 1 3.01 -17.92 -1.39
C MET A 1 3.17 -17.80 -2.91
N LEU A 2 2.20 -17.16 -3.59
CA LEU A 2 2.29 -16.83 -5.01
C LEU A 2 2.41 -15.32 -5.18
N TYR A 3 3.25 -14.90 -6.11
CA TYR A 3 3.58 -13.50 -6.36
C TYR A 3 3.37 -13.18 -7.84
N ASP A 4 2.29 -12.45 -8.11
CA ASP A 4 1.95 -11.89 -9.40
C ASP A 4 2.29 -10.39 -9.45
N ARG A 5 1.97 -9.73 -10.57
CA ARG A 5 2.09 -8.28 -10.71
C ARG A 5 1.40 -7.52 -9.58
N ALA A 6 0.22 -7.96 -9.17
CA ALA A 6 -0.53 -7.29 -8.10
C ALA A 6 0.21 -7.38 -6.76
N ALA A 7 0.94 -8.47 -6.49
CA ALA A 7 1.81 -8.59 -5.34
C ALA A 7 2.98 -7.59 -5.38
N LEU A 8 3.60 -7.39 -6.54
CA LEU A 8 4.63 -6.36 -6.71
C LEU A 8 4.07 -4.94 -6.49
N VAL A 9 2.89 -4.63 -7.04
CA VAL A 9 2.22 -3.33 -6.81
C VAL A 9 1.91 -3.11 -5.33
N ARG A 10 1.37 -4.11 -4.64
CA ARG A 10 1.12 -4.03 -3.18
C ARG A 10 2.41 -3.84 -2.40
N CYS A 11 3.46 -4.57 -2.72
CA CYS A 11 4.77 -4.43 -2.10
C CYS A 11 5.32 -3.00 -2.28
N ARG A 12 5.22 -2.45 -3.49
CA ARG A 12 5.58 -1.05 -3.78
C ARG A 12 4.80 -0.05 -2.92
N LEU A 13 3.51 -0.29 -2.69
CA LEU A 13 2.69 0.56 -1.82
C LEU A 13 3.20 0.55 -0.37
N HIS A 14 3.57 -0.61 0.19
CA HIS A 14 4.19 -0.67 1.52
C HIS A 14 5.51 0.10 1.59
N VAL A 15 6.38 -0.08 0.58
CA VAL A 15 7.66 0.64 0.51
C VAL A 15 7.44 2.16 0.35
N LEU A 16 6.45 2.59 -0.43
CA LEU A 16 6.17 4.02 -0.60
C LEU A 16 5.52 4.66 0.62
N ALA A 17 4.70 3.91 1.35
CA ALA A 17 4.07 4.39 2.57
C ALA A 17 5.12 4.59 3.67
N GLY A 18 6.02 3.62 3.85
CA GLY A 18 7.07 3.69 4.85
C GLY A 18 6.58 3.38 6.27
N PRO A 19 7.51 3.27 7.23
CA PRO A 19 7.26 2.69 8.55
C PRO A 19 6.31 3.51 9.43
N THR A 20 6.17 4.82 9.17
CA THR A 20 5.37 5.73 10.00
C THR A 20 3.97 6.02 9.43
N SER A 21 3.59 5.33 8.35
CA SER A 21 2.39 5.66 7.60
C SER A 21 1.08 5.15 8.20
N GLY A 22 1.15 4.13 9.07
CA GLY A 22 -0.03 3.36 9.50
C GLY A 22 -0.72 2.61 8.35
N PHE A 23 -0.05 2.45 7.20
CA PHE A 23 -0.59 1.73 6.05
C PHE A 23 -0.25 0.24 6.10
N GLY A 24 -1.25 -0.62 5.89
CA GLY A 24 -1.05 -2.06 5.90
C GLY A 24 -0.83 -2.57 7.33
N ASP A 25 0.23 -3.34 7.54
CA ASP A 25 0.52 -3.98 8.83
C ASP A 25 1.47 -3.16 9.72
N TYR A 26 1.71 -1.88 9.41
CA TYR A 26 2.50 -1.00 10.29
C TYR A 26 1.66 -0.61 11.51
N GLU A 27 2.28 -0.63 12.70
CA GLU A 27 1.64 -0.33 13.98
C GLU A 27 2.03 1.07 14.48
N GLN A 28 1.10 1.83 15.04
CA GLN A 28 1.35 3.25 15.36
C GLN A 28 2.47 3.47 16.40
N GLU A 29 2.70 2.50 17.29
CA GLU A 29 3.56 2.65 18.48
C GLU A 29 4.75 1.67 18.52
N ASN A 30 5.00 0.92 17.43
CA ASN A 30 6.06 -0.09 17.38
C ASN A 30 7.11 0.21 16.29
N ASP A 31 7.98 1.19 16.55
CA ASP A 31 9.00 1.63 15.60
C ASP A 31 9.97 0.51 15.22
N ALA A 32 10.34 -0.37 16.15
CA ALA A 32 11.27 -1.46 15.90
C ALA A 32 10.69 -2.48 14.90
N PHE A 33 9.44 -2.91 15.14
CA PHE A 33 8.70 -3.76 14.22
C PHE A 33 8.51 -3.09 12.86
N ASN A 34 8.07 -1.83 12.83
CA ASN A 34 7.81 -1.11 11.59
C ASN A 34 9.05 -0.97 10.72
N ASN A 35 10.20 -0.67 11.33
CA ASN A 35 11.47 -0.58 10.61
C ASN A 35 11.90 -1.95 10.05
N ALA A 36 11.72 -3.03 10.82
CA ALA A 36 11.99 -4.38 10.33
C ALA A 36 11.06 -4.77 9.17
N LEU A 37 9.76 -4.51 9.30
CA LEU A 37 8.77 -4.78 8.26
C LEU A 37 9.02 -3.95 7.01
N TYR A 38 9.43 -2.69 7.16
CA TYR A 38 9.84 -1.84 6.05
C TYR A 38 11.06 -2.40 5.32
N ALA A 39 12.11 -2.79 6.05
CA ALA A 39 13.29 -3.42 5.46
C ALA A 39 12.93 -4.73 4.73
N TYR A 40 12.05 -5.55 5.32
CA TYR A 40 11.52 -6.75 4.67
C TYR A 40 10.80 -6.42 3.35
N ASN A 41 9.90 -5.43 3.34
CA ASN A 41 9.18 -5.03 2.14
C ASN A 41 10.10 -4.46 1.05
N GLN A 42 11.16 -3.73 1.41
CA GLN A 42 12.18 -3.29 0.45
C GLN A 42 12.95 -4.47 -0.17
N GLY A 43 13.28 -5.47 0.65
CA GLY A 43 13.93 -6.70 0.18
C GLY A 43 13.00 -7.50 -0.76
N LEU A 44 11.74 -7.67 -0.38
CA LEU A 44 10.74 -8.36 -1.19
C LEU A 44 10.50 -7.64 -2.52
N GLU A 45 10.38 -6.30 -2.51
CA GLU A 45 10.25 -5.49 -3.72
C GLU A 45 11.43 -5.75 -4.66
N THR A 46 12.66 -5.70 -4.13
CA THR A 46 13.88 -5.92 -4.92
C THR A 46 13.91 -7.33 -5.54
N ALA A 47 13.57 -8.36 -4.76
CA ALA A 47 13.53 -9.74 -5.24
C ALA A 47 12.46 -9.95 -6.33
N LEU A 48 11.29 -9.32 -6.16
CA LEU A 48 10.24 -9.35 -7.18
C LEU A 48 10.64 -8.60 -8.45
N GLU A 49 11.20 -7.39 -8.33
CA GLU A 49 11.70 -6.63 -9.49
C GLU A 49 12.76 -7.39 -10.28
N GLN A 50 13.65 -8.12 -9.58
CA GLN A 50 14.63 -9.00 -10.22
C GLN A 50 13.94 -10.11 -11.03
N ARG A 51 12.91 -10.75 -10.48
CA ARG A 51 12.15 -11.83 -11.14
C ARG A 51 11.33 -11.34 -12.33
N PHE A 52 10.71 -10.16 -12.20
CA PHE A 52 10.01 -9.50 -13.30
C PHE A 52 10.95 -8.87 -14.33
N GLY A 53 12.26 -8.79 -14.04
CA GLY A 53 13.28 -8.24 -14.95
C GLY A 53 13.20 -6.72 -15.13
N THR A 54 12.40 -6.02 -14.33
CA THR A 54 12.25 -4.56 -14.40
C THR A 54 11.79 -3.99 -13.05
N SER A 55 12.02 -2.69 -12.85
CA SER A 55 11.70 -1.98 -11.61
C SER A 55 10.52 -1.03 -11.78
N LEU A 56 9.64 -0.98 -10.76
CA LEU A 56 8.59 0.03 -10.64
C LEU A 56 9.08 1.27 -9.88
N ASP A 57 10.35 1.30 -9.48
CA ASP A 57 11.02 2.46 -8.93
C ASP A 57 11.74 3.25 -10.03
N ILE A 58 11.32 4.49 -10.23
CA ILE A 58 11.94 5.41 -11.19
C ILE A 58 13.46 5.59 -11.00
N SER A 59 13.97 5.45 -9.77
CA SER A 59 15.40 5.58 -9.47
C SER A 59 16.21 4.37 -9.92
N ARG A 60 15.57 3.19 -10.04
CA ARG A 60 16.18 1.93 -10.48
C ARG A 60 15.82 1.55 -11.91
N ALA A 61 14.83 2.19 -12.50
CA ALA A 61 14.42 1.94 -13.88
C ALA A 61 15.55 2.21 -14.89
N ALA A 62 15.92 1.17 -15.62
CA ALA A 62 16.98 1.22 -16.63
C ALA A 62 16.54 1.96 -17.91
N ASP A 63 15.27 1.83 -18.31
CA ASP A 63 14.72 2.47 -19.51
C ASP A 63 14.23 3.90 -19.20
N PHE A 64 14.72 4.87 -19.98
CA PHE A 64 14.27 6.26 -19.88
C PHE A 64 12.86 6.47 -20.44
N ALA A 65 12.43 5.66 -21.41
CA ALA A 65 11.13 5.81 -22.07
C ALA A 65 9.96 5.53 -21.11
N VAL A 66 10.13 4.65 -20.12
CA VAL A 66 9.10 4.31 -19.13
C VAL A 66 9.02 5.30 -17.96
N ARG A 67 9.98 6.21 -17.82
CA ARG A 67 10.04 7.14 -16.66
C ARG A 67 8.79 8.00 -16.47
N PRO A 68 8.18 8.60 -17.51
CA PRO A 68 6.93 9.35 -17.33
C PRO A 68 5.80 8.49 -16.75
N LEU A 69 5.72 7.22 -17.14
CA LEU A 69 4.74 6.28 -16.61
C LEU A 69 5.03 5.92 -15.16
N LEU A 70 6.31 5.72 -14.81
CA LEU A 70 6.73 5.51 -13.41
C LEU A 70 6.50 6.74 -12.52
N MET A 71 6.61 7.95 -13.08
CA MET A 71 6.21 9.17 -12.37
C MET A 71 4.72 9.16 -12.06
N LEU A 72 3.88 8.80 -13.03
CA LEU A 72 2.44 8.69 -12.84
C LEU A 72 2.08 7.56 -11.86
N LEU A 73 2.75 6.41 -11.93
CA LEU A 73 2.59 5.30 -10.99
C LEU A 73 2.89 5.75 -9.56
N ARG A 74 4.04 6.41 -9.36
CA ARG A 74 4.42 6.96 -8.05
C ARG A 74 3.44 8.02 -7.55
N SER A 75 2.97 8.90 -8.41
CA SER A 75 1.98 9.93 -8.05
C SER A 75 0.65 9.30 -7.66
N THR A 76 0.19 8.29 -8.42
CA THR A 76 -1.05 7.55 -8.16
C THR A 76 -0.96 6.79 -6.85
N ALA A 77 0.15 6.09 -6.60
CA ALA A 77 0.40 5.39 -5.34
C ALA A 77 0.37 6.34 -4.14
N ARG A 78 1.00 7.51 -4.24
CA ARG A 78 0.96 8.53 -3.16
C ARG A 78 -0.44 9.09 -2.95
N SER A 79 -1.17 9.32 -4.04
CA SER A 79 -2.56 9.76 -3.98
C SER A 79 -3.44 8.71 -3.28
N TYR A 80 -3.30 7.43 -3.66
CA TYR A 80 -3.97 6.29 -3.03
C TYR A 80 -3.71 6.21 -1.53
N LEU A 81 -2.44 6.30 -1.12
CA LEU A 81 -2.02 6.28 0.29
C LEU A 81 -2.54 7.47 1.09
N SER A 82 -2.90 8.56 0.42
CA SER A 82 -3.43 9.78 1.04
C SER A 82 -4.95 9.81 1.11
N VAL A 83 -5.65 8.82 0.55
CA VAL A 83 -7.12 8.77 0.59
C VAL A 83 -7.61 8.50 2.01
N ARG A 84 -8.29 9.49 2.60
CA ARG A 84 -8.81 9.49 3.97
C ARG A 84 -10.28 9.91 4.02
N THR A 85 -10.93 9.60 5.14
CA THR A 85 -12.24 10.15 5.52
C THR A 85 -12.04 11.17 6.64
N PRO A 86 -13.05 12.01 6.94
CA PRO A 86 -13.03 12.87 8.13
C PRO A 86 -12.82 12.10 9.45
N TRP A 87 -13.03 10.78 9.45
CA TRP A 87 -12.92 9.91 10.62
C TRP A 87 -11.57 9.21 10.76
N SER A 88 -10.66 9.34 9.77
CA SER A 88 -9.45 8.52 9.65
C SER A 88 -8.46 8.57 10.83
N ASP A 89 -8.58 9.55 11.72
CA ASP A 89 -7.68 9.70 12.88
C ASP A 89 -8.44 9.71 14.22
N TYR A 90 -9.71 9.25 14.23
CA TYR A 90 -10.50 9.11 15.45
C TYR A 90 -10.43 7.68 16.00
N LEU A 91 -9.61 7.45 17.03
CA LEU A 91 -9.53 6.17 17.75
C LEU A 91 -10.84 5.84 18.52
N GLU A 92 -11.47 6.84 19.13
CA GLU A 92 -12.76 6.72 19.81
C GLU A 92 -13.71 7.86 19.43
N ALA A 93 -14.53 7.65 18.40
CA ALA A 93 -15.51 8.65 17.96
C ALA A 93 -16.81 8.65 18.79
N GLY A 94 -16.96 7.79 19.80
CA GLY A 94 -18.25 7.53 20.47
C GLY A 94 -18.89 8.76 21.11
N LEU A 95 -18.11 9.66 21.73
CA LEU A 95 -18.64 10.90 22.27
C LEU A 95 -19.08 11.87 21.16
N LEU A 96 -18.31 11.96 20.08
CA LEU A 96 -18.62 12.81 18.93
C LEU A 96 -19.89 12.33 18.21
N VAL A 97 -20.03 11.02 18.02
CA VAL A 97 -21.24 10.38 17.47
C VAL A 97 -22.46 10.74 18.31
N LYS A 98 -22.40 10.56 19.65
CA LYS A 98 -23.50 10.93 20.55
C LYS A 98 -23.87 12.42 20.46
N ARG A 99 -22.87 13.30 20.31
CA ARG A 99 -23.12 14.75 20.14
C ARG A 99 -23.80 15.06 18.81
N LEU A 100 -23.45 14.37 17.74
CA LEU A 100 -24.12 14.51 16.45
C LEU A 100 -25.55 14.00 16.50
N GLU A 101 -25.80 12.84 17.13
CA GLU A 101 -27.16 12.33 17.34
C GLU A 101 -28.04 13.33 18.11
N GLN A 102 -27.50 13.91 19.19
CA GLN A 102 -28.19 14.94 19.99
C GLN A 102 -28.43 16.25 19.21
N ALA A 103 -27.67 16.51 18.15
CA ALA A 103 -27.84 17.68 17.28
C ALA A 103 -29.00 17.52 16.27
N GLY A 104 -29.70 16.38 16.26
CA GLY A 104 -30.88 16.14 15.45
C GLY A 104 -30.60 16.32 13.95
N PRO A 105 -31.36 17.17 13.22
CA PRO A 105 -31.22 17.32 11.77
C PRO A 105 -29.81 17.72 11.30
N VAL A 106 -29.02 18.40 12.13
CA VAL A 106 -27.63 18.74 11.79
C VAL A 106 -26.74 17.51 11.81
N GLY A 107 -26.90 16.64 12.80
CA GLY A 107 -26.17 15.38 12.89
C GLY A 107 -26.48 14.43 11.75
N GLU A 108 -27.76 14.29 11.40
CA GLU A 108 -28.20 13.49 10.24
C GLU A 108 -27.51 13.94 8.95
N ARG A 109 -27.41 15.27 8.73
CA ARG A 109 -26.71 15.83 7.57
C ARG A 109 -25.21 15.50 7.56
N VAL A 110 -24.57 15.49 8.74
CA VAL A 110 -23.16 15.09 8.87
C VAL A 110 -23.00 13.62 8.54
N PHE A 111 -23.81 12.72 9.11
CA PHE A 111 -23.74 11.29 8.82
C PHE A 111 -23.99 10.97 7.35
N ALA A 112 -24.99 11.61 6.73
CA ALA A 112 -25.26 11.43 5.30
C ALA A 112 -24.14 11.96 4.40
N ALA A 113 -23.41 13.00 4.82
CA ALA A 113 -22.23 13.47 4.10
C ALA A 113 -21.04 12.52 4.29
N SER A 114 -20.82 12.04 5.52
CA SER A 114 -19.78 11.05 5.84
C SER A 114 -19.94 9.76 5.04
N HIS A 115 -21.14 9.21 4.96
CA HIS A 115 -21.43 8.01 4.17
C HIS A 115 -21.06 8.21 2.69
N ARG A 116 -21.46 9.34 2.10
CA ARG A 116 -21.10 9.66 0.71
C ARG A 116 -19.58 9.81 0.51
N ILE A 117 -18.87 10.31 1.52
CA ILE A 117 -17.40 10.37 1.48
C ILE A 117 -16.81 8.96 1.56
N GLU A 118 -17.33 8.08 2.41
CA GLU A 118 -16.87 6.69 2.52
C GLU A 118 -17.07 5.92 1.20
N GLU A 119 -18.22 6.08 0.55
CA GLU A 119 -18.48 5.54 -0.79
C GLU A 119 -17.49 6.10 -1.82
N ALA A 120 -17.30 7.42 -1.85
CA ALA A 120 -16.37 8.07 -2.77
C ALA A 120 -14.91 7.65 -2.54
N VAL A 121 -14.50 7.44 -1.27
CA VAL A 121 -13.19 6.92 -0.90
C VAL A 121 -12.99 5.51 -1.43
N THR A 122 -14.00 4.65 -1.32
CA THR A 122 -13.95 3.27 -1.83
C THR A 122 -13.79 3.25 -3.34
N ILE A 123 -14.64 3.98 -4.07
CA ILE A 123 -14.57 4.11 -5.53
C ILE A 123 -13.24 4.72 -5.96
N SER A 124 -12.76 5.74 -5.25
CA SER A 124 -11.47 6.37 -5.51
C SER A 124 -10.34 5.34 -5.36
N ARG A 125 -10.31 4.56 -4.28
CA ARG A 125 -9.28 3.53 -4.04
C ARG A 125 -9.28 2.46 -5.14
N GLU A 126 -10.44 1.99 -5.57
CA GLU A 126 -10.57 1.04 -6.67
C GLU A 126 -9.99 1.61 -7.97
N ALA A 127 -10.36 2.84 -8.33
CA ALA A 127 -9.84 3.51 -9.53
C ALA A 127 -8.31 3.73 -9.47
N HIS A 128 -7.76 4.07 -8.30
CA HIS A 128 -6.31 4.16 -8.14
C HIS A 128 -5.64 2.80 -8.35
N MET A 129 -6.19 1.72 -7.81
CA MET A 129 -5.63 0.38 -8.01
C MET A 129 -5.71 -0.08 -9.47
N GLU A 130 -6.79 0.26 -10.18
CA GLU A 130 -6.91 0.02 -11.63
C GLU A 130 -5.81 0.74 -12.41
N ILE A 131 -5.56 2.03 -12.10
CA ILE A 131 -4.47 2.80 -12.73
C ILE A 131 -3.11 2.19 -12.40
N LEU A 132 -2.86 1.82 -11.15
CA LEU A 132 -1.60 1.21 -10.73
C LEU A 132 -1.36 -0.13 -11.44
N ASP A 133 -2.38 -0.97 -11.54
CA ASP A 133 -2.30 -2.25 -12.23
C ASP A 133 -2.04 -2.08 -13.73
N ALA A 134 -2.77 -1.19 -14.40
CA ALA A 134 -2.59 -0.92 -15.82
C ALA A 134 -1.19 -0.35 -16.14
N LEU A 135 -0.69 0.56 -15.31
CA LEU A 135 0.67 1.10 -15.46
C LEU A 135 1.73 0.02 -15.20
N ALA A 136 1.56 -0.79 -14.16
CA ALA A 136 2.46 -1.90 -13.90
C ALA A 136 2.45 -2.91 -15.05
N GLN A 137 1.28 -3.28 -15.58
CA GLN A 137 1.16 -4.19 -16.70
C GLN A 137 1.94 -3.69 -17.92
N HIS A 138 1.82 -2.39 -18.22
CA HIS A 138 2.55 -1.78 -19.32
C HIS A 138 4.08 -1.78 -19.10
N VAL A 139 4.54 -1.44 -17.89
CA VAL A 139 5.97 -1.38 -17.57
C VAL A 139 6.60 -2.78 -17.54
N LEU A 140 5.86 -3.78 -17.06
CA LEU A 140 6.33 -5.18 -16.99
C LEU A 140 6.35 -5.87 -18.35
N GLY A 141 5.58 -5.38 -19.34
CA GLY A 141 5.55 -5.93 -20.69
C GLY A 141 5.21 -7.42 -20.70
N ASP A 142 6.04 -8.23 -21.36
CA ASP A 142 5.83 -9.67 -21.50
C ASP A 142 5.84 -10.43 -20.15
N GLN A 143 6.46 -9.86 -19.12
CA GLN A 143 6.48 -10.44 -17.77
C GLN A 143 5.25 -10.08 -16.94
N ALA A 144 4.32 -9.27 -17.44
CA ALA A 144 3.20 -8.78 -16.65
C ALA A 144 2.26 -9.87 -16.10
N GLU A 145 2.18 -11.01 -16.78
CA GLU A 145 1.35 -12.16 -16.39
C GLU A 145 2.16 -13.28 -15.73
N ALA A 146 3.45 -13.06 -15.46
CA ALA A 146 4.28 -14.02 -14.75
C ALA A 146 3.82 -14.18 -13.30
N VAL A 147 3.92 -15.40 -12.79
CA VAL A 147 3.63 -15.73 -11.39
C VAL A 147 4.83 -16.48 -10.82
N PHE A 148 5.34 -15.99 -9.69
CA PHE A 148 6.47 -16.56 -8.99
C PHE A 148 6.04 -17.18 -7.66
N THR A 149 6.82 -18.13 -7.19
CA THR A 149 6.60 -18.84 -5.93
C THR A 149 7.58 -18.38 -4.85
N SER A 150 7.30 -18.69 -3.58
CA SER A 150 8.29 -18.57 -2.50
C SER A 150 9.61 -19.30 -2.81
N GLY A 151 9.54 -20.44 -3.52
CA GLY A 151 10.74 -21.17 -3.95
C GLY A 151 11.58 -20.41 -4.97
N ASP A 152 10.95 -19.62 -5.83
CA ASP A 152 11.64 -18.73 -6.76
C ASP A 152 12.36 -17.60 -6.03
N LEU A 153 11.71 -16.97 -5.05
CA LEU A 153 12.34 -15.93 -4.24
C LEU A 153 13.52 -16.49 -3.43
N LEU A 154 13.35 -17.67 -2.83
CA LEU A 154 14.40 -18.33 -2.07
C LEU A 154 15.60 -18.72 -2.94
N ALA A 155 15.35 -19.14 -4.19
CA ALA A 155 16.41 -19.43 -5.16
C ALA A 155 17.24 -18.20 -5.52
N ASP A 156 16.66 -16.99 -5.40
CA ASP A 156 17.37 -15.70 -5.57
C ASP A 156 17.95 -15.17 -4.24
N GLY A 157 17.81 -15.92 -3.15
CA GLY A 157 18.35 -15.58 -1.83
C GLY A 157 17.42 -14.77 -0.94
N PHE A 158 16.15 -14.60 -1.31
CA PHE A 158 15.14 -13.95 -0.47
C PHE A 158 14.21 -14.98 0.19
N ASP A 159 14.28 -15.10 1.51
CA ASP A 159 13.42 -15.99 2.30
C ASP A 159 12.17 -15.22 2.77
N ASP A 160 11.07 -15.37 2.04
CA ASP A 160 9.78 -14.71 2.32
C ASP A 160 9.08 -15.26 3.58
N THR A 161 9.57 -16.38 4.13
CA THR A 161 9.03 -16.94 5.38
C THR A 161 9.53 -16.20 6.62
N ARG A 162 10.55 -15.34 6.47
CA ARG A 162 11.11 -14.51 7.55
C ARG A 162 10.45 -13.14 7.67
N ARG A 163 9.19 -13.02 7.23
CA ARG A 163 8.42 -11.79 7.42
C ARG A 163 8.37 -11.48 8.92
N PRO A 164 8.72 -10.26 9.36
CA PRO A 164 8.64 -9.87 10.76
C PRO A 164 7.22 -10.05 11.31
N GLU A 165 7.11 -10.54 12.54
CA GLU A 165 5.86 -10.63 13.29
C GLU A 165 5.91 -9.67 14.47
N ALA A 166 4.82 -8.94 14.74
CA ALA A 166 4.78 -7.94 15.81
C ALA A 166 5.14 -8.53 17.19
N SER A 167 4.79 -9.80 17.44
CA SER A 167 5.12 -10.51 18.68
C SER A 167 6.61 -10.67 18.96
N ASP A 168 7.46 -10.55 17.94
CA ASP A 168 8.92 -10.61 18.10
C ASP A 168 9.54 -9.27 18.54
N TYR A 169 8.73 -8.21 18.58
CA TYR A 169 9.12 -6.83 18.88
C TYR A 169 8.22 -6.29 20.01
N PRO A 170 8.47 -6.65 21.28
CA PRO A 170 7.66 -6.16 22.38
C PRO A 170 7.74 -4.64 22.49
N ASP A 171 6.60 -4.01 22.78
CA ASP A 171 6.50 -2.57 23.04
C ASP A 171 7.46 -2.17 24.19
N GLU A 172 8.28 -1.13 23.98
CA GLU A 172 9.16 -0.55 25.02
C GLU A 172 8.39 0.34 26.02
#